data_AF-A0A238YSV4-F1
#
_entry.id   AF-A0A238YSV4-F1
#
_cell.length_a   1.000
_cell.length_b   1.000
_cell.length_c   1.000
_cell.angle_alpha   90.00
_cell.angle_beta   90.00
_cell.angle_gamma   90.00
#
_symmetry.space_group_name_H-M   'P 1'
#
loop_
_entity.id
_entity.type
_entity.pdbx_description
1 polymer ?
#
loop_
_entity_poly.entity_id
_entity_poly.type
_entity_poly.pdbx_seq_one_letter_code
_entity_poly.pdbx_strand_id
1 'polypeptide(L)'
;MRKLVVLTAVSAVMFSSCVGAVQEAVALYDSASALNKGYHSYKMVKSLKNAPPIFKDYDCVKVQTLIIPAEAGKAKELRDAFIDNFKYIVREYLKAAKLDNITVCDTDNCTCKGKTLVVQFLENGYSPNLFNRITIGGMLRGKLRYIDSESGKVLREENMEVAKDYKTLLQEIAMSVSTKAAQTALKLHPEENPEKLIDRLNKVKPIKPEYEKLFENSN
;
A
#
# COMPACT_ATOMS: atom_id res chain seq x y z
N MET A 1 5.11 59.55 -18.99
CA MET A 1 4.46 59.69 -17.67
C MET A 1 3.45 58.57 -17.50
N ARG A 2 3.60 57.81 -16.39
CA ARG A 2 2.63 57.00 -15.62
C ARG A 2 1.31 56.54 -16.28
N LYS A 3 1.08 55.22 -16.25
CA LYS A 3 0.02 54.50 -15.48
C LYS A 3 0.22 52.97 -15.63
N LEU A 4 0.65 52.29 -14.56
CA LEU A 4 -0.15 51.43 -13.65
C LEU A 4 -0.52 50.07 -14.30
N VAL A 5 0.17 48.96 -14.01
CA VAL A 5 0.12 48.07 -12.82
C VAL A 5 -1.10 47.11 -12.83
N VAL A 6 -0.76 45.83 -13.02
CA VAL A 6 -1.32 44.59 -12.42
C VAL A 6 -2.75 44.18 -12.76
N LEU A 7 -2.86 42.97 -13.33
CA LEU A 7 -3.86 41.98 -12.92
C LEU A 7 -3.36 40.55 -13.21
N THR A 8 -2.53 40.05 -12.31
CA THR A 8 -2.37 38.61 -12.08
C THR A 8 -3.62 38.09 -11.37
N ALA A 9 -4.54 37.47 -12.10
CA ALA A 9 -5.66 36.75 -11.50
C ALA A 9 -5.25 35.29 -11.24
N VAL A 10 -4.97 35.06 -9.96
CA VAL A 10 -4.78 33.80 -9.27
C VAL A 10 -5.82 32.76 -9.71
N SER A 11 -5.40 31.75 -10.47
CA SER A 11 -6.17 30.51 -10.66
C SER A 11 -5.76 29.51 -9.58
N ALA A 12 -6.08 29.82 -8.32
CA ALA A 12 -5.85 28.96 -7.17
C ALA A 12 -7.17 28.66 -6.45
N VAL A 13 -8.16 28.11 -7.15
CA VAL A 13 -9.37 27.58 -6.50
C VAL A 13 -9.91 26.41 -7.30
N MET A 14 -9.33 25.22 -7.14
CA MET A 14 -10.03 23.93 -7.45
C MET A 14 -9.51 22.73 -6.64
N PHE A 15 -8.70 22.95 -5.58
CA PHE A 15 -8.19 21.85 -4.74
C PHE A 15 -8.83 21.77 -3.35
N SER A 16 -9.68 22.72 -2.94
CA SER A 16 -10.22 22.79 -1.58
C SER A 16 -11.44 21.87 -1.32
N SER A 17 -12.22 21.54 -2.34
CA SER A 17 -13.46 20.76 -2.16
C SER A 17 -13.22 19.25 -1.94
N CYS A 18 -12.11 18.69 -2.42
CA CYS A 18 -11.78 17.28 -2.17
C CYS A 18 -11.27 17.03 -0.75
N VAL A 19 -10.70 18.05 -0.09
CA VAL A 19 -10.10 17.87 1.25
C VAL A 19 -11.17 17.86 2.34
N GLY A 20 -12.24 18.66 2.16
CA GLY A 20 -13.34 18.75 3.13
C GLY A 20 -14.15 17.46 3.28
N ALA A 21 -14.52 16.81 2.17
CA ALA A 21 -15.30 15.56 2.20
C ALA A 21 -14.54 14.41 2.89
N VAL A 22 -13.21 14.33 2.68
CA VAL A 22 -12.35 13.36 3.37
C VAL A 22 -12.26 13.69 4.86
N GLN A 23 -12.17 14.97 5.22
CA GLN A 23 -12.08 15.39 6.63
C GLN A 23 -13.37 15.13 7.42
N GLU A 24 -14.52 15.38 6.82
CA GLU A 24 -15.84 15.19 7.46
C GLU A 24 -16.15 13.70 7.65
N ALA A 25 -15.82 12.87 6.66
CA ALA A 25 -15.98 11.41 6.76
C ALA A 25 -15.03 10.76 7.78
N VAL A 26 -13.79 11.27 7.92
CA VAL A 26 -12.85 10.82 8.96
C VAL A 26 -13.39 11.13 10.35
N ALA A 27 -13.98 12.31 10.56
CA ALA A 27 -14.53 12.73 11.86
C ALA A 27 -15.78 11.93 12.29
N LEU A 28 -16.66 11.59 11.34
CA LEU A 28 -17.81 10.70 11.59
C LEU A 28 -17.37 9.27 11.93
N TYR A 29 -16.24 8.81 11.38
CA TYR A 29 -15.73 7.47 11.65
C TYR A 29 -15.03 7.32 13.00
N ASP A 30 -14.32 8.36 13.46
CA ASP A 30 -13.71 8.39 14.80
C ASP A 30 -14.75 8.12 15.91
N SER A 31 -16.03 8.45 15.65
CA SER A 31 -17.15 8.22 16.58
C SER A 31 -17.87 6.88 16.37
N ALA A 32 -17.95 6.35 15.14
CA ALA A 32 -18.67 5.09 14.84
C ALA A 32 -17.80 3.81 15.00
N SER A 33 -16.50 3.87 14.71
CA SER A 33 -15.60 2.70 14.76
C SER A 33 -15.25 2.22 16.17
N ALA A 34 -15.44 3.06 17.19
CA ALA A 34 -15.15 2.74 18.57
C ALA A 34 -16.02 1.59 19.12
N LEU A 35 -17.15 1.27 18.47
CA LEU A 35 -18.15 0.36 19.01
C LEU A 35 -18.12 -1.07 18.45
N ASN A 36 -17.41 -1.40 17.35
CA ASN A 36 -17.48 -2.79 16.85
C ASN A 36 -16.36 -3.35 15.92
N LYS A 37 -15.33 -2.59 15.51
CA LYS A 37 -14.27 -3.12 14.62
C LYS A 37 -12.88 -2.58 14.97
N GLY A 38 -12.19 -3.35 15.81
CA GLY A 38 -10.97 -2.99 16.54
C GLY A 38 -9.72 -2.65 15.71
N TYR A 39 -8.81 -1.94 16.37
CA TYR A 39 -7.40 -1.59 16.06
C TYR A 39 -7.02 -1.24 14.61
N HIS A 40 -7.23 -2.13 13.64
CA HIS A 40 -6.85 -1.96 12.23
C HIS A 40 -7.67 -0.88 11.54
N SER A 41 -8.98 -0.81 11.78
CA SER A 41 -9.83 0.21 11.16
C SER A 41 -9.50 1.62 11.67
N TYR A 42 -9.20 1.75 12.96
CA TYR A 42 -8.77 3.01 13.58
C TYR A 42 -7.43 3.51 13.01
N LYS A 43 -6.42 2.63 12.92
CA LYS A 43 -5.12 2.97 12.32
C LYS A 43 -5.25 3.34 10.83
N MET A 44 -6.10 2.64 10.09
CA MET A 44 -6.34 2.92 8.68
C MET A 44 -6.95 4.31 8.48
N VAL A 45 -8.00 4.67 9.23
CA VAL A 45 -8.66 5.98 9.08
C VAL A 45 -7.75 7.16 9.41
N LYS A 46 -6.97 7.06 10.49
CA LYS A 46 -5.95 8.07 10.79
C LYS A 46 -4.90 8.20 9.68
N SER A 47 -4.56 7.08 9.03
CA SER A 47 -3.57 7.03 7.95
C SER A 47 -4.12 7.53 6.60
N LEU A 48 -5.43 7.38 6.36
CA LEU A 48 -6.08 7.82 5.12
C LEU A 48 -5.99 9.33 4.91
N LYS A 49 -6.18 10.12 5.97
CA LYS A 49 -6.22 11.60 5.91
C LYS A 49 -5.02 12.22 5.20
N ASN A 50 -3.84 11.61 5.31
CA ASN A 50 -2.58 12.12 4.77
C ASN A 50 -1.96 11.22 3.71
N ALA A 51 -2.64 10.13 3.32
CA ALA A 51 -2.11 9.23 2.31
C ALA A 51 -2.10 9.91 0.93
N PRO A 52 -1.07 9.69 0.09
CA PRO A 52 -1.12 10.05 -1.31
C PRO A 52 -1.98 9.04 -2.09
N PRO A 53 -2.79 9.47 -3.07
CA PRO A 53 -3.56 8.58 -3.96
C PRO A 53 -2.64 7.94 -5.00
N ILE A 54 -1.79 7.01 -4.54
CA ILE A 54 -0.60 6.57 -5.30
C ILE A 54 -0.92 5.81 -6.59
N PHE A 55 -2.14 5.30 -6.74
CA PHE A 55 -2.56 4.51 -7.90
C PHE A 55 -3.32 5.32 -8.95
N LYS A 56 -3.56 6.62 -8.72
CA LYS A 56 -4.53 7.44 -9.49
C LYS A 56 -4.26 7.51 -10.99
N ASP A 57 -2.99 7.48 -11.39
CA ASP A 57 -2.57 7.73 -12.77
C ASP A 57 -1.87 6.51 -13.41
N TYR A 58 -2.12 5.31 -12.89
CA TYR A 58 -1.45 4.08 -13.32
C TYR A 58 -2.43 3.07 -13.89
N ASP A 59 -2.09 2.50 -15.04
CA ASP A 59 -2.87 1.45 -15.69
C ASP A 59 -2.52 0.07 -15.15
N CYS A 60 -1.30 -0.06 -14.60
CA CYS A 60 -0.81 -1.32 -14.07
C CYS A 60 0.01 -1.16 -12.80
N VAL A 61 -0.02 -2.21 -12.01
CA VAL A 61 0.84 -2.40 -10.86
C VAL A 61 1.69 -3.66 -11.04
N LYS A 62 3.00 -3.47 -11.11
CA LYS A 62 3.98 -4.54 -11.07
C LYS A 62 4.41 -4.79 -9.62
N VAL A 63 4.25 -6.00 -9.15
CA VAL A 63 4.68 -6.40 -7.80
C VAL A 63 6.08 -6.98 -7.86
N GLN A 64 6.96 -6.46 -7.00
CA GLN A 64 8.34 -6.92 -6.86
C GLN A 64 8.65 -7.26 -5.40
N THR A 65 9.32 -8.38 -5.19
CA THR A 65 9.74 -8.81 -3.86
C THR A 65 11.21 -9.17 -3.86
N LEU A 66 11.94 -8.61 -2.90
CA LEU A 66 13.34 -8.91 -2.63
C LEU A 66 13.46 -9.32 -1.17
N ILE A 67 13.29 -10.62 -0.91
CA ILE A 67 13.40 -11.25 0.42
C ILE A 67 14.52 -12.31 0.43
N ILE A 68 15.11 -12.52 1.60
CA ILE A 68 16.10 -13.57 1.89
C ILE A 68 15.63 -14.29 3.16
N PRO A 69 14.77 -15.32 3.01
CA PRO A 69 14.35 -16.14 4.15
C PRO A 69 15.57 -16.76 4.86
N ALA A 70 15.52 -16.82 6.19
CA ALA A 70 16.58 -17.38 7.01
C ALA A 70 16.67 -18.93 6.89
N GLU A 71 15.54 -19.61 6.73
CA GLU A 71 15.48 -21.07 6.61
C GLU A 71 15.94 -21.55 5.23
N ALA A 72 17.22 -21.89 5.08
CA ALA A 72 17.79 -22.36 3.81
C ALA A 72 17.03 -23.54 3.16
N GLY A 73 16.44 -24.44 3.97
CA GLY A 73 15.66 -25.60 3.49
C GLY A 73 14.29 -25.27 2.90
N LYS A 74 13.67 -24.13 3.29
CA LYS A 74 12.36 -23.68 2.80
C LYS A 74 12.42 -22.34 2.08
N ALA A 75 13.61 -21.78 1.88
CA ALA A 75 13.79 -20.43 1.37
C ALA A 75 13.10 -20.20 0.02
N LYS A 76 13.12 -21.19 -0.88
CA LYS A 76 12.43 -21.10 -2.17
C LYS A 76 10.91 -21.07 -1.99
N GLU A 77 10.36 -22.02 -1.23
CA GLU A 77 8.93 -22.12 -0.95
C GLU A 77 8.39 -20.86 -0.28
N LEU A 78 9.07 -20.37 0.76
CA LEU A 78 8.71 -19.13 1.45
C LEU A 78 8.76 -17.93 0.51
N ARG A 79 9.77 -17.86 -0.35
CA ARG A 79 9.91 -16.78 -1.32
C ARG A 79 8.78 -16.78 -2.35
N ASP A 80 8.49 -17.94 -2.92
CA ASP A 80 7.45 -18.09 -3.94
C ASP A 80 6.07 -17.79 -3.33
N ALA A 81 5.79 -18.32 -2.13
CA ALA A 81 4.55 -18.05 -1.40
C ALA A 81 4.41 -16.56 -1.03
N PHE A 82 5.49 -15.90 -0.59
CA PHE A 82 5.45 -14.48 -0.26
C PHE A 82 5.17 -13.63 -1.50
N ILE A 83 5.82 -13.93 -2.63
CA ILE A 83 5.58 -13.22 -3.91
C ILE A 83 4.12 -13.35 -4.33
N ASP A 84 3.59 -14.58 -4.32
CA ASP A 84 2.20 -14.83 -4.71
C ASP A 84 1.20 -14.18 -3.74
N ASN A 85 1.46 -14.24 -2.42
CA ASN A 85 0.61 -13.58 -1.43
C ASN A 85 0.68 -12.05 -1.54
N PHE A 86 1.85 -11.47 -1.82
CA PHE A 86 1.98 -10.03 -1.99
C PHE A 86 1.24 -9.54 -3.24
N LYS A 87 1.35 -10.28 -4.35
CA LYS A 87 0.54 -10.02 -5.56
C LYS A 87 -0.95 -10.09 -5.25
N TYR A 88 -1.37 -11.09 -4.49
CA TYR A 88 -2.74 -11.25 -4.03
C TYR A 88 -3.22 -10.06 -3.19
N ILE A 89 -2.45 -9.60 -2.20
CA ILE A 89 -2.75 -8.41 -1.40
C ILE A 89 -3.02 -7.22 -2.32
N VAL A 90 -2.08 -6.89 -3.22
CA VAL A 90 -2.22 -5.74 -4.11
C VAL A 90 -3.48 -5.85 -4.96
N ARG A 91 -3.73 -7.01 -5.56
CA ARG A 91 -4.89 -7.24 -6.42
C ARG A 91 -6.22 -7.12 -5.67
N GLU A 92 -6.37 -7.82 -4.55
CA GLU A 92 -7.65 -7.85 -3.83
C GLU A 92 -7.99 -6.50 -3.19
N TYR A 93 -7.00 -5.75 -2.70
CA TYR A 93 -7.26 -4.41 -2.16
C TYR A 93 -7.60 -3.38 -3.25
N LEU A 94 -6.97 -3.44 -4.43
CA LEU A 94 -7.36 -2.59 -5.57
C LEU A 94 -8.79 -2.92 -6.03
N LYS A 95 -9.14 -4.21 -6.12
CA LYS A 95 -10.49 -4.67 -6.43
C LYS A 95 -11.52 -4.22 -5.41
N ALA A 96 -11.25 -4.39 -4.12
CA ALA A 96 -12.14 -3.92 -3.05
C ALA A 96 -12.32 -2.39 -3.05
N ALA A 97 -11.31 -1.67 -3.54
CA ALA A 97 -11.34 -0.22 -3.76
C ALA A 97 -12.01 0.21 -5.08
N LYS A 98 -12.56 -0.72 -5.89
CA LYS A 98 -13.13 -0.46 -7.22
C LYS A 98 -12.12 0.12 -8.23
N LEU A 99 -10.85 -0.25 -8.09
CA LEU A 99 -9.77 0.11 -9.01
C LEU A 99 -9.48 -1.06 -9.97
N ASP A 100 -10.52 -1.79 -10.38
CA ASP A 100 -10.44 -3.02 -11.19
C ASP A 100 -9.86 -2.79 -12.60
N ASN A 101 -9.84 -1.53 -13.05
CA ASN A 101 -9.20 -1.12 -14.29
C ASN A 101 -7.67 -1.20 -14.21
N ILE A 102 -7.08 -1.27 -13.01
CA ILE A 102 -5.63 -1.37 -12.80
C ILE A 102 -5.21 -2.83 -12.84
N THR A 103 -4.40 -3.21 -13.83
CA THR A 103 -3.93 -4.59 -13.98
C THR A 103 -2.78 -4.88 -13.01
N VAL A 104 -2.89 -5.94 -12.22
CA VAL A 104 -1.82 -6.37 -11.28
C VAL A 104 -1.06 -7.57 -11.83
N CYS A 105 0.26 -7.44 -11.96
CA CYS A 105 1.15 -8.46 -12.50
C CYS A 105 2.39 -8.67 -11.60
N ASP A 106 3.09 -9.78 -11.81
CA ASP A 106 4.41 -10.06 -11.20
C ASP A 106 5.54 -9.81 -12.21
N THR A 107 6.77 -10.11 -11.79
CA THR A 107 7.99 -9.80 -12.57
C THR A 107 8.10 -10.61 -13.85
N ASP A 108 7.57 -11.83 -13.86
CA ASP A 108 7.85 -12.83 -14.89
C ASP A 108 6.77 -12.84 -16.00
N ASN A 109 5.53 -12.44 -15.69
CA ASN A 109 4.41 -12.47 -16.64
C ASN A 109 3.60 -11.17 -16.66
N CYS A 110 4.26 -10.02 -16.89
CA CYS A 110 3.57 -8.74 -17.01
C CYS A 110 3.41 -8.28 -18.47
N THR A 111 2.21 -8.46 -19.03
CA THR A 111 1.77 -7.79 -20.25
C THR A 111 0.99 -6.53 -19.90
N CYS A 112 1.68 -5.50 -19.42
CA CYS A 112 1.07 -4.19 -19.19
C CYS A 112 1.13 -3.32 -20.45
N LYS A 113 0.02 -2.65 -20.78
CA LYS A 113 -0.01 -1.54 -21.73
C LYS A 113 -0.40 -0.27 -20.98
N GLY A 114 0.51 0.69 -20.89
CA GLY A 114 0.27 1.96 -20.19
C GLY A 114 1.25 2.23 -19.04
N LYS A 115 0.92 3.23 -18.23
CA LYS A 115 1.80 3.73 -17.18
C LYS A 115 1.84 2.73 -16.02
N THR A 116 3.04 2.33 -15.63
CA THR A 116 3.26 1.24 -14.66
C THR A 116 3.80 1.76 -13.32
N LEU A 117 3.13 1.39 -12.23
CA LEU A 117 3.63 1.55 -10.86
C LEU A 117 4.27 0.25 -10.42
N VAL A 118 5.49 0.32 -9.89
CA VAL A 118 6.13 -0.82 -9.23
C VAL A 118 5.87 -0.71 -7.73
N VAL A 119 5.21 -1.71 -7.15
CA VAL A 119 5.10 -1.86 -5.69
C VAL A 119 6.12 -2.90 -5.26
N GLN A 120 7.21 -2.43 -4.65
CA GLN A 120 8.37 -3.24 -4.30
C GLN A 120 8.47 -3.40 -2.79
N PHE A 121 8.56 -4.65 -2.32
CA PHE A 121 9.00 -4.94 -0.96
C PHE A 121 10.47 -5.38 -0.95
N LEU A 122 11.27 -4.74 -0.11
CA LEU A 122 12.69 -5.02 0.07
C LEU A 122 12.97 -5.36 1.54
N GLU A 123 13.32 -6.60 1.83
CA GLU A 123 13.71 -7.03 3.16
C GLU A 123 15.08 -6.46 3.57
N ASN A 124 15.19 -6.00 4.80
CA ASN A 124 16.45 -5.53 5.35
C ASN A 124 17.41 -6.72 5.48
N GLY A 125 18.58 -6.63 4.84
CA GLY A 125 19.51 -7.76 4.68
C GLY A 125 19.77 -8.13 3.22
N TYR A 126 18.95 -7.64 2.30
CA TYR A 126 19.18 -7.71 0.84
C TYR A 126 20.22 -6.70 0.34
N SER A 127 20.70 -5.80 1.21
CA SER A 127 21.79 -4.87 0.89
C SER A 127 23.14 -5.61 0.86
N PRO A 128 24.06 -5.29 -0.08
CA PRO A 128 25.38 -5.93 -0.18
C PRO A 128 26.27 -5.74 1.06
N ASN A 129 25.90 -4.87 2.00
CA ASN A 129 26.61 -4.68 3.26
C ASN A 129 26.23 -5.78 4.26
N LEU A 130 26.95 -6.90 4.17
CA LEU A 130 26.86 -8.14 4.97
C LEU A 130 26.80 -7.93 6.50
N PHE A 131 27.26 -6.79 7.01
CA PHE A 131 27.37 -6.52 8.45
C PHE A 131 26.04 -6.29 9.18
N ASN A 132 24.94 -6.02 8.46
CA ASN A 132 23.61 -5.84 9.07
C ASN A 132 22.87 -7.17 9.35
N ARG A 133 23.47 -8.32 9.02
CA ARG A 133 22.84 -9.64 9.22
C ARG A 133 22.88 -10.14 10.67
N ILE A 134 23.71 -9.55 11.53
CA ILE A 134 24.07 -10.13 12.85
C ILE A 134 23.42 -9.40 14.03
N THR A 135 22.87 -8.19 13.88
CA THR A 135 22.49 -7.32 15.01
C THR A 135 21.00 -7.14 15.27
N ILE A 136 20.10 -7.91 14.64
CA ILE A 136 18.66 -7.64 14.78
C ILE A 136 17.94 -8.95 15.13
N GLY A 137 17.67 -9.15 16.42
CA GLY A 137 17.16 -10.40 16.99
C GLY A 137 15.82 -10.86 16.43
N GLY A 138 15.86 -11.74 15.42
CA GLY A 138 14.73 -12.57 14.97
C GLY A 138 13.50 -11.78 14.52
N MET A 139 13.65 -10.54 14.06
CA MET A 139 12.51 -9.71 13.61
C MET A 139 12.66 -9.37 12.14
N LEU A 140 11.62 -9.65 11.37
CA LEU A 140 11.54 -9.32 9.95
C LEU A 140 11.25 -7.83 9.80
N ARG A 141 12.00 -7.17 8.90
CA ARG A 141 11.89 -5.74 8.63
C ARG A 141 12.17 -5.49 7.16
N GLY A 142 11.63 -4.42 6.62
CA GLY A 142 11.91 -4.05 5.24
C GLY A 142 11.40 -2.68 4.86
N LYS A 143 11.43 -2.42 3.56
CA LYS A 143 10.93 -1.18 2.95
C LYS A 143 9.91 -1.54 1.90
N LEU A 144 8.72 -0.95 2.00
CA LEU A 144 7.73 -0.95 0.95
C LEU A 144 7.86 0.33 0.13
N ARG A 145 8.11 0.18 -1.16
CA ARG A 145 8.35 1.27 -2.10
C ARG A 145 7.31 1.28 -3.19
N TYR A 146 6.92 2.48 -3.58
CA TYR A 146 6.04 2.73 -4.70
C TYR A 146 6.83 3.56 -5.70
N ILE A 147 7.16 2.97 -6.85
CA ILE A 147 8.14 3.49 -7.80
C ILE A 147 7.43 3.67 -9.14
N ASP A 148 7.52 4.87 -9.70
CA ASP A 148 7.10 5.12 -11.08
C ASP A 148 8.07 4.40 -12.03
N SER A 149 7.58 3.43 -12.81
CA SER A 149 8.46 2.57 -13.62
C SER A 149 9.16 3.31 -14.76
N GLU A 150 8.58 4.42 -15.25
CA GLU A 150 9.12 5.18 -16.38
C GLU A 150 10.26 6.10 -15.94
N SER A 151 10.05 6.83 -14.85
CA SER A 151 11.05 7.78 -14.32
C SER A 151 12.03 7.15 -13.31
N GLY A 152 11.72 5.96 -12.78
CA GLY A 152 12.45 5.34 -11.68
C GLY A 152 12.29 6.08 -10.34
N LYS A 153 11.42 7.10 -10.27
CA LYS A 153 11.24 7.91 -9.07
C LYS A 153 10.47 7.13 -7.99
N VAL A 154 11.03 7.08 -6.79
CA VAL A 154 10.33 6.61 -5.60
C VAL A 154 9.29 7.67 -5.21
N LEU A 155 8.01 7.36 -5.42
CA LEU A 155 6.89 8.22 -5.03
C LEU A 155 6.63 8.18 -3.53
N ARG A 156 6.84 7.01 -2.92
CA ARG A 156 6.67 6.77 -1.50
C ARG A 156 7.55 5.61 -1.06
N GLU A 157 8.16 5.75 0.11
CA GLU A 157 8.86 4.69 0.82
C GLU A 157 8.31 4.61 2.24
N GLU A 158 8.05 3.41 2.72
CA GLU A 158 7.55 3.14 4.07
C GLU A 158 8.38 2.04 4.71
N ASN A 159 8.83 2.30 5.94
CA ASN A 159 9.52 1.29 6.73
C ASN A 159 8.47 0.32 7.29
N MET A 160 8.67 -0.96 7.03
CA MET A 160 7.92 -2.05 7.64
C MET A 160 8.70 -2.50 8.86
N GLU A 161 8.18 -2.18 10.05
CA GLU A 161 8.87 -2.38 11.32
C GLU A 161 8.46 -3.69 12.00
N VAL A 162 9.46 -4.35 12.58
CA VAL A 162 9.35 -5.33 13.68
C VAL A 162 8.19 -6.34 13.53
N ALA A 163 8.21 -7.11 12.44
CA ALA A 163 7.33 -8.26 12.29
C ALA A 163 7.98 -9.50 12.94
N LYS A 164 7.18 -10.27 13.69
CA LYS A 164 7.63 -11.53 14.32
C LYS A 164 7.70 -12.70 13.35
N ASP A 165 7.08 -12.57 12.19
CA ASP A 165 6.95 -13.62 11.18
C ASP A 165 6.47 -12.99 9.85
N TYR A 166 6.51 -13.76 8.74
CA TYR A 166 6.10 -13.24 7.43
C TYR A 166 4.60 -12.92 7.40
N LYS A 167 3.78 -13.54 8.26
CA LYS A 167 2.34 -13.27 8.37
C LYS A 167 2.10 -11.85 8.84
N THR A 168 2.76 -11.45 9.93
CA THR A 168 2.68 -10.10 10.51
C THR A 168 3.21 -9.07 9.53
N LEU A 169 4.30 -9.37 8.83
CA LEU A 169 4.86 -8.48 7.80
C LEU A 169 3.89 -8.26 6.63
N LEU A 170 3.25 -9.32 6.15
CA LEU A 170 2.25 -9.25 5.08
C LEU A 170 0.99 -8.50 5.53
N GLN A 171 0.62 -8.56 6.80
CA GLN A 171 -0.46 -7.73 7.37
C GLN A 171 -0.12 -6.24 7.36
N GLU A 172 1.11 -5.86 7.73
CA GLU A 172 1.59 -4.46 7.65
C GLU A 172 1.60 -3.96 6.20
N ILE A 173 2.09 -4.78 5.27
CA ILE A 173 2.05 -4.48 3.82
C ILE A 173 0.60 -4.29 3.36
N ALA A 174 -0.32 -5.18 3.77
CA ALA A 174 -1.73 -5.10 3.44
C ALA A 174 -2.38 -3.80 3.93
N MET A 175 -2.11 -3.37 5.16
CA MET A 175 -2.60 -2.09 5.69
C MET A 175 -2.08 -0.89 4.87
N SER A 176 -0.80 -0.93 4.50
CA SER A 176 -0.18 0.13 3.70
C SER A 176 -0.82 0.23 2.30
N VAL A 177 -0.99 -0.92 1.63
CA VAL A 177 -1.64 -1.02 0.31
C VAL A 177 -3.10 -0.60 0.39
N SER A 178 -3.86 -1.11 1.36
CA SER A 178 -5.30 -0.82 1.50
C SER A 178 -5.56 0.66 1.71
N THR A 179 -4.72 1.33 2.52
CA THR A 179 -4.82 2.77 2.78
C THR A 179 -4.64 3.58 1.49
N LYS A 180 -3.65 3.23 0.67
CA LYS A 180 -3.37 3.95 -0.58
C LYS A 180 -4.38 3.64 -1.68
N ALA A 181 -4.89 2.41 -1.71
CA ALA A 181 -5.98 2.02 -2.61
C ALA A 181 -7.26 2.78 -2.26
N ALA A 182 -7.64 2.82 -0.98
CA ALA A 182 -8.78 3.59 -0.49
C ALA A 182 -8.65 5.08 -0.83
N GLN A 183 -7.49 5.67 -0.54
CA GLN A 183 -7.26 7.08 -0.82
C GLN A 183 -7.31 7.39 -2.33
N THR A 184 -6.82 6.48 -3.16
CA THR A 184 -6.95 6.62 -4.62
C THR A 184 -8.42 6.54 -5.04
N ALA A 185 -9.18 5.57 -4.53
CA ALA A 185 -10.59 5.42 -4.82
C ALA A 185 -11.39 6.66 -4.42
N LEU A 186 -11.21 7.19 -3.21
CA LEU A 186 -11.87 8.43 -2.77
C LEU A 186 -11.50 9.65 -3.61
N LYS A 187 -10.29 9.66 -4.19
CA LYS A 187 -9.87 10.74 -5.07
C LYS A 187 -10.48 10.64 -6.46
N LEU A 188 -10.69 9.43 -6.98
CA LEU A 188 -11.29 9.17 -8.30
C LEU A 188 -12.82 9.18 -8.25
N HIS A 189 -13.40 8.76 -7.13
CA HIS A 189 -14.83 8.61 -6.85
C HIS A 189 -15.19 9.36 -5.56
N PRO A 190 -15.19 10.70 -5.56
CA PRO A 190 -15.50 11.48 -4.36
C PRO A 190 -16.92 11.26 -3.81
N GLU A 191 -17.82 10.71 -4.62
CA GLU A 191 -19.18 10.29 -4.24
C GLU A 191 -19.21 8.96 -3.47
N GLU A 192 -18.12 8.19 -3.48
CA GLU A 192 -18.04 6.91 -2.78
C GLU A 192 -18.12 7.14 -1.27
N ASN A 193 -19.08 6.49 -0.61
CA ASN A 193 -19.18 6.55 0.84
C ASN A 193 -17.92 5.89 1.48
N PRO A 194 -17.12 6.65 2.27
CA PRO A 194 -15.86 6.12 2.81
C PRO A 194 -16.05 4.94 3.77
N GLU A 195 -17.14 4.89 4.52
CA GLU A 195 -17.45 3.79 5.44
C GLU A 195 -17.69 2.49 4.67
N LYS A 196 -18.48 2.55 3.59
CA LYS A 196 -18.74 1.40 2.72
C LYS A 196 -17.46 0.91 2.05
N LEU A 197 -16.57 1.84 1.68
CA LEU A 197 -15.26 1.50 1.12
C LEU A 197 -14.37 0.79 2.16
N ILE A 198 -14.23 1.36 3.36
CA ILE A 198 -13.45 0.75 4.45
C ILE A 198 -14.02 -0.62 4.82
N ASP A 199 -15.34 -0.76 4.90
CA ASP A 199 -15.99 -2.04 5.18
C ASP A 199 -15.75 -3.10 4.10
N ARG A 200 -15.62 -2.73 2.82
CA ARG A 200 -15.19 -3.67 1.77
C ARG A 200 -13.74 -4.07 1.94
N LEU A 201 -12.86 -3.11 2.22
CA LEU A 201 -11.42 -3.37 2.38
C LEU A 201 -11.15 -4.25 3.61
N ASN A 202 -11.87 -4.05 4.71
CA ASN A 202 -11.77 -4.87 5.92
C ASN A 202 -12.24 -6.32 5.73
N LYS A 203 -12.98 -6.63 4.66
CA LYS A 203 -13.38 -8.01 4.32
C LYS A 203 -12.29 -8.76 3.56
N VAL A 204 -11.28 -8.07 3.04
CA VAL A 204 -10.14 -8.70 2.37
C VAL A 204 -9.28 -9.38 3.42
N LYS A 205 -9.10 -10.69 3.30
CA LYS A 205 -8.13 -11.43 4.11
C LYS A 205 -6.74 -11.18 3.53
N PRO A 206 -5.75 -10.70 4.31
CA PRO A 206 -4.44 -10.34 3.77
C PRO A 206 -3.55 -11.55 3.46
N ILE A 207 -3.91 -12.74 3.94
CA ILE A 207 -3.15 -13.98 3.75
C ILE A 207 -4.07 -14.98 3.04
N LYS A 208 -3.53 -15.63 2.00
CA LYS A 208 -4.22 -16.75 1.36
C LYS A 208 -4.28 -17.95 2.33
N PRO A 209 -5.43 -18.64 2.45
CA PRO A 209 -5.59 -19.75 3.39
C PRO A 209 -4.51 -20.84 3.28
N GLU A 210 -4.04 -21.14 2.07
CA GLU A 210 -2.99 -22.13 1.82
C GLU A 210 -1.61 -21.75 2.39
N TYR A 211 -1.36 -20.47 2.69
CA TYR A 211 -0.08 -19.99 3.20
C TYR A 211 -0.10 -19.61 4.68
N GLU A 212 -1.25 -19.63 5.35
CA GLU A 212 -1.36 -19.22 6.76
C GLU A 212 -0.37 -19.97 7.66
N LYS A 213 -0.34 -21.31 7.57
CA LYS A 213 0.57 -22.15 8.37
C LYS A 213 2.05 -21.97 8.01
N LEU A 214 2.33 -21.71 6.73
CA LEU A 214 3.68 -21.53 6.22
C LEU A 214 4.29 -20.24 6.80
N PHE A 215 3.49 -19.17 6.90
CA PHE A 215 3.95 -17.88 7.40
C PHE A 215 3.92 -17.71 8.92
N GLU A 216 3.14 -18.50 9.66
CA GLU A 216 3.10 -18.44 11.15
C GLU A 216 4.37 -18.97 11.82
N ASN A 217 5.16 -19.82 11.13
CA ASN A 217 6.32 -20.50 11.70
C ASN A 217 7.62 -20.15 10.95
N SER A 218 7.68 -19.00 10.30
CA SER A 218 8.73 -18.69 9.32
C SER A 218 9.92 -17.92 9.89
N ASN A 219 10.28 -18.13 11.15
CA ASN A 219 11.18 -17.27 11.90
C ASN A 219 12.31 -18.05 12.58
#